data_AF-A0A2G9SF43-F1
#
_entry.id   AF-A0A2G9SF43-F1
#
_cell.length_a   1.000
_cell.length_b   1.000
_cell.length_c   1.000
_cell.angle_alpha   90.00
_cell.angle_beta   90.00
_cell.angle_gamma   90.00
#
_symmetry.space_group_name_H-M   'P 1'
#
loop_
_entity.id
_entity.type
_entity.pdbx_description
1 polymer ?
#
loop_
_entity_poly.entity_id
_entity_poly.type
_entity_poly.pdbx_seq_one_letter_code
_entity_poly.pdbx_strand_id
1 'polypeptide(L)'
;WKDGLAFNALIHRHRPELIEYDKLRKDDPVTNLNNAFEVAEKYLDIPKMLDAEDIVGTARPDEKAIMTYVSSFYHAFSGAQKVASGAAKVPPPVSSLYFPHA
;
A
#
# COMPACT_ATOMS: atom_id res chain seq x y z
N TRP A 1 -15.31 4.58 1.04
CA TRP A 1 -14.63 3.42 0.40
C TRP A 1 -15.24 3.12 -0.95
N LYS A 2 -16.55 2.88 -1.05
CA LYS A 2 -17.23 2.47 -2.27
C LYS A 2 -17.14 3.46 -3.44
N ASP A 3 -17.00 4.74 -3.16
CA ASP A 3 -16.77 5.80 -4.15
C ASP A 3 -15.30 5.90 -4.63
N GLY A 4 -14.39 5.11 -4.07
CA GLY A 4 -12.96 5.09 -4.41
C GLY A 4 -12.15 6.32 -3.96
N LEU A 5 -12.80 7.46 -3.70
CA LEU A 5 -12.15 8.71 -3.31
C LEU A 5 -11.29 8.59 -2.05
N ALA A 6 -11.69 7.75 -1.09
CA ALA A 6 -10.94 7.56 0.14
C ALA A 6 -9.59 6.87 -0.09
N PHE A 7 -9.52 5.85 -0.97
CA PHE A 7 -8.26 5.18 -1.29
C PHE A 7 -7.31 6.11 -2.04
N ASN A 8 -7.82 6.85 -3.02
CA ASN A 8 -7.06 7.87 -3.73
C ASN A 8 -6.53 8.96 -2.77
N ALA A 9 -7.33 9.36 -1.78
CA ALA A 9 -6.93 10.38 -0.82
C ALA A 9 -5.79 9.90 0.08
N LEU A 10 -5.80 8.62 0.50
CA LEU A 10 -4.71 8.03 1.28
C LEU A 10 -3.38 8.12 0.52
N ILE A 11 -3.40 7.81 -0.78
CA ILE A 11 -2.21 7.87 -1.64
C ILE A 11 -1.79 9.32 -1.85
N HIS A 12 -2.70 10.19 -2.31
CA HIS A 12 -2.42 11.60 -2.60
C HIS A 12 -1.85 12.36 -1.39
N ARG A 13 -2.33 12.05 -0.18
CA ARG A 13 -1.83 12.67 1.06
C ARG A 13 -0.35 12.39 1.32
N HIS A 14 0.15 11.21 0.94
CA HIS A 14 1.54 10.80 1.20
C HIS A 14 2.45 10.93 -0.03
N ARG A 15 1.88 10.82 -1.22
CA ARG A 15 2.54 10.86 -2.54
C ARG A 15 1.65 11.63 -3.53
N PRO A 16 1.54 12.96 -3.40
CA PRO A 16 0.64 13.76 -4.24
C PRO A 16 0.95 13.65 -5.73
N GLU A 17 2.18 13.34 -6.10
CA GLU A 17 2.62 13.15 -7.49
C GLU A 17 2.01 11.92 -8.18
N LEU A 18 1.47 10.96 -7.42
CA LEU A 18 0.94 9.71 -7.96
C LEU A 18 -0.55 9.77 -8.31
N ILE A 19 -1.28 10.80 -7.85
CA ILE A 19 -2.74 10.88 -7.99
C ILE A 19 -3.13 12.31 -8.36
N GLU A 20 -3.80 12.48 -9.50
CA GLU A 20 -4.44 13.75 -9.86
C GLU A 20 -5.80 13.90 -9.16
N TYR A 21 -5.79 14.12 -7.85
CA TYR A 21 -7.00 13.99 -7.01
C TYR A 21 -8.15 14.93 -7.43
N ASP A 22 -7.84 16.14 -7.87
CA ASP A 22 -8.82 17.15 -8.29
C ASP A 22 -9.63 16.74 -9.54
N LYS A 23 -9.14 15.75 -10.31
CA LYS A 23 -9.84 15.23 -11.49
C LYS A 23 -10.81 14.09 -11.15
N LEU A 24 -10.76 13.56 -9.94
CA LEU A 24 -11.59 12.43 -9.53
C LEU A 24 -13.03 12.87 -9.27
N ARG A 25 -13.98 11.99 -9.60
CA ARG A 25 -15.41 12.28 -9.45
C ARG A 25 -16.12 11.20 -8.67
N LYS A 26 -16.98 11.60 -7.74
CA LYS A 26 -17.72 10.68 -6.87
C LYS A 26 -18.67 9.74 -7.62
N ASP A 27 -19.16 10.16 -8.79
CA ASP A 27 -20.07 9.40 -9.65
C ASP A 27 -19.36 8.38 -10.56
N ASP A 28 -18.03 8.26 -10.47
CA ASP A 28 -17.24 7.28 -11.21
C ASP A 28 -16.44 6.35 -10.27
N PRO A 29 -17.14 5.55 -9.43
CA PRO A 29 -16.52 4.79 -8.35
C PRO A 29 -15.56 3.70 -8.84
N VAL A 30 -15.89 3.02 -9.94
CA VAL A 30 -15.08 1.93 -10.50
C VAL A 30 -13.73 2.46 -10.97
N THR A 31 -13.74 3.56 -11.74
CA THR A 31 -12.52 4.21 -12.22
C THR A 31 -11.68 4.71 -11.04
N ASN A 32 -12.29 5.33 -10.04
CA ASN A 32 -11.57 5.79 -8.84
C ASN A 32 -10.90 4.61 -8.11
N LEU A 33 -11.63 3.51 -7.89
CA LEU A 33 -11.11 2.33 -7.21
C LEU A 33 -9.94 1.71 -7.98
N ASN A 34 -10.13 1.46 -9.28
CA ASN A 34 -9.08 0.89 -10.13
C ASN A 34 -7.84 1.78 -10.19
N ASN A 35 -8.00 3.11 -10.30
CA ASN A 35 -6.87 4.04 -10.25
C ASN A 35 -6.06 3.89 -8.96
N ALA A 36 -6.72 3.87 -7.79
CA ALA A 36 -6.03 3.71 -6.52
C ALA A 36 -5.32 2.34 -6.42
N PHE A 37 -5.98 1.27 -6.87
CA PHE A 37 -5.46 -0.09 -6.77
C PHE A 37 -4.26 -0.31 -7.71
N GLU A 38 -4.32 0.23 -8.92
CA GLU A 38 -3.21 0.20 -9.89
C GLU A 38 -2.00 1.00 -9.41
N VAL A 39 -2.24 2.21 -8.88
CA VAL A 39 -1.15 3.04 -8.34
C VAL A 39 -0.51 2.36 -7.12
N ALA A 40 -1.31 1.76 -6.25
CA ALA A 40 -0.83 1.04 -5.08
C ALA A 40 0.06 -0.16 -5.46
N GLU A 41 -0.38 -0.97 -6.43
CA GLU A 41 0.39 -2.12 -6.92
C GLU A 41 1.68 -1.67 -7.60
N LYS A 42 1.60 -0.70 -8.50
CA LYS A 42 2.73 -0.30 -9.35
C LYS A 42 3.83 0.46 -8.60
N TYR A 43 3.45 1.29 -7.63
CA TYR A 43 4.38 2.26 -7.02
C TYR A 43 4.57 2.08 -5.52
N LEU A 44 3.67 1.38 -4.83
CA LEU A 44 3.71 1.21 -3.37
C LEU A 44 3.97 -0.24 -2.94
N ASP A 45 4.11 -1.17 -3.90
CA ASP A 45 4.29 -2.61 -3.65
C ASP A 45 3.14 -3.21 -2.81
N ILE A 46 1.93 -2.68 -2.99
CA ILE A 46 0.71 -3.17 -2.33
C ILE A 46 -0.09 -3.96 -3.38
N PRO A 47 -0.19 -5.29 -3.28
CA PRO A 47 -0.91 -6.09 -4.27
C PRO A 47 -2.40 -5.73 -4.29
N LYS A 48 -3.07 -5.87 -5.45
CA LYS A 48 -4.51 -5.69 -5.53
C LYS A 48 -5.24 -6.79 -4.74
N MET A 49 -5.87 -6.42 -3.62
CA MET A 49 -6.58 -7.36 -2.74
C MET A 49 -8.10 -7.32 -2.92
N LEU A 50 -8.62 -6.27 -3.56
CA LEU A 50 -10.04 -6.05 -3.74
C LEU A 50 -10.32 -5.80 -5.22
N ASP A 51 -11.51 -6.19 -5.66
CA ASP A 51 -12.02 -5.90 -6.99
C ASP A 51 -12.98 -4.70 -6.96
N ALA A 52 -12.85 -3.79 -7.94
CA ALA A 52 -13.64 -2.57 -7.98
C ALA A 52 -15.13 -2.86 -8.28
N GLU A 53 -15.41 -3.77 -9.20
CA GLU A 53 -16.77 -4.16 -9.58
C GLU A 53 -17.48 -4.82 -8.40
N ASP A 54 -16.78 -5.69 -7.66
CA ASP A 54 -17.34 -6.37 -6.48
C ASP A 54 -17.69 -5.37 -5.36
N ILE A 55 -16.83 -4.38 -5.09
CA ILE A 55 -17.09 -3.34 -4.10
C ILE A 55 -18.31 -2.49 -4.51
N VAL A 56 -18.41 -2.14 -5.79
CA VAL A 56 -19.49 -1.28 -6.31
C VAL A 56 -20.81 -2.04 -6.40
N GLY A 57 -20.79 -3.29 -6.84
CA GLY A 57 -21.96 -4.16 -6.97
C GLY A 57 -22.53 -4.61 -5.62
N THR A 58 -21.70 -4.71 -4.59
CA THR A 58 -22.14 -5.17 -3.27
C THR A 58 -22.77 -4.04 -2.45
N ALA A 59 -23.99 -4.23 -1.94
CA ALA A 59 -24.68 -3.24 -1.11
C ALA A 59 -23.86 -2.83 0.13
N ARG A 60 -23.22 -3.81 0.78
CA ARG A 60 -22.32 -3.62 1.91
C ARG A 60 -21.06 -4.47 1.72
N PRO A 61 -19.95 -3.89 1.23
CA PRO A 61 -18.70 -4.62 1.07
C PRO A 61 -18.18 -5.14 2.42
N ASP A 62 -17.37 -6.20 2.39
CA ASP A 62 -16.76 -6.77 3.59
C ASP A 62 -15.81 -5.75 4.25
N GLU A 63 -16.19 -5.30 5.44
CA GLU A 63 -15.45 -4.33 6.23
C GLU A 63 -14.08 -4.85 6.66
N LYS A 64 -13.94 -6.16 6.94
CA LYS A 64 -12.64 -6.75 7.30
C LYS A 64 -11.70 -6.76 6.10
N ALA A 65 -12.20 -7.06 4.91
CA ALA A 65 -11.41 -7.04 3.68
C ALA A 65 -10.93 -5.61 3.38
N ILE A 66 -11.82 -4.61 3.48
CA ILE A 66 -11.46 -3.20 3.34
C ILE A 66 -10.40 -2.79 4.37
N MET A 67 -10.62 -3.10 5.65
CA MET A 67 -9.68 -2.71 6.71
C MET A 67 -8.31 -3.38 6.55
N THR A 68 -8.28 -4.64 6.11
CA THR A 68 -7.02 -5.32 5.77
C THR A 68 -6.27 -4.55 4.69
N TYR A 69 -6.98 -4.13 3.64
CA TYR A 69 -6.34 -3.39 2.55
C TYR A 69 -5.85 -2.00 2.99
N VAL A 70 -6.64 -1.28 3.78
CA VAL A 70 -6.24 0.00 4.39
C VAL A 70 -5.02 -0.15 5.30
N SER A 71 -4.92 -1.26 6.02
CA SER A 71 -3.73 -1.58 6.82
C SER A 71 -2.48 -1.73 5.96
N SER A 72 -2.59 -2.31 4.75
CA SER A 72 -1.47 -2.38 3.80
C SER A 72 -0.98 -0.99 3.39
N PHE A 73 -1.88 -0.04 3.11
CA PHE A 73 -1.50 1.36 2.88
C PHE A 73 -0.79 1.97 4.09
N TYR A 74 -1.34 1.75 5.29
CA TYR A 74 -0.69 2.22 6.52
C TYR A 74 0.74 1.66 6.65
N HIS A 75 0.96 0.37 6.40
CA HIS A 75 2.29 -0.22 6.47
C HIS A 75 3.24 0.32 5.41
N ALA A 76 2.78 0.52 4.17
CA ALA A 76 3.60 1.09 3.11
C ALA A 76 4.08 2.52 3.46
N PHE A 77 3.19 3.36 4.00
CA PHE A 77 3.53 4.74 4.34
C PHE A 77 4.22 4.89 5.72
N SER A 78 3.90 4.05 6.70
CA SER A 78 4.56 4.06 8.02
C SER A 78 5.92 3.35 8.01
N GLY A 79 6.09 2.33 7.16
CA GLY A 79 7.36 1.68 6.88
C GLY A 79 8.33 2.63 6.18
N ALA A 80 7.87 3.41 5.20
CA ALA A 80 8.69 4.44 4.56
C ALA A 80 9.27 5.47 5.55
N GLN A 81 8.56 5.77 6.64
CA GLN A 81 9.08 6.62 7.71
C GLN A 81 10.11 5.94 8.62
N LYS A 82 10.16 4.60 8.68
CA LYS A 82 11.12 3.84 9.49
C LYS A 82 12.34 3.33 8.71
N VAL A 83 12.21 3.11 7.40
CA VAL A 83 13.26 2.50 6.57
C VAL A 83 14.38 3.49 6.21
N ALA A 84 14.19 4.80 6.41
CA ALA A 84 15.30 5.75 6.39
C ALA A 84 16.30 5.57 7.56
N SER A 85 16.02 4.70 8.55
CA SER A 85 16.89 4.48 9.71
C SER A 85 17.12 3.01 10.08
N GLY A 86 16.88 2.05 9.17
CA GLY A 86 16.78 0.63 9.56
C GLY A 86 17.24 -0.44 8.58
N ALA A 87 17.96 -0.11 7.50
CA ALA A 87 18.65 -1.12 6.71
C ALA A 87 19.94 -1.59 7.41
N ALA A 88 19.81 -2.17 8.60
CA ALA A 88 20.88 -2.94 9.21
C ALA A 88 21.12 -4.17 8.34
N LYS A 89 22.19 -4.13 7.54
CA LYS A 89 22.82 -5.32 6.97
C LYS A 89 23.12 -6.25 8.15
N VAL A 90 22.39 -7.34 8.28
CA VAL A 90 22.71 -8.40 9.24
C VAL A 90 24.13 -8.89 8.92
N PRO A 91 25.14 -8.69 9.78
CA PRO A 91 26.44 -9.28 9.52
C PRO A 91 26.33 -10.81 9.67
N PRO A 92 27.04 -11.60 8.84
CA PRO A 92 27.01 -13.05 8.97
C PRO A 92 27.57 -13.47 10.35
N PRO A 93 27.10 -14.60 10.91
CA PRO A 93 27.54 -15.09 12.21
C PRO A 93 29.04 -15.35 12.20
N VAL A 94 29.73 -14.83 13.23
CA VAL A 94 31.16 -15.03 13.46
C VAL A 94 31.38 -16.48 13.91
N SER A 95 31.51 -17.40 12.96
CA SER A 95 31.86 -18.80 13.22
C SER A 95 32.67 -19.36 12.06
N SER A 96 33.78 -18.71 11.71
CA SER A 96 34.86 -19.35 10.94
C SER A 96 36.23 -18.66 11.04
N LEU A 97 36.54 -18.01 12.17
CA LEU A 97 37.93 -17.66 12.49
C LEU A 97 38.45 -18.65 13.54
N TYR A 98 38.58 -19.91 13.13
CA TYR A 98 39.42 -20.87 13.83
C TYR A 98 40.81 -20.79 13.20
N PHE A 99 41.66 -19.91 13.73
CA PHE A 99 43.10 -19.98 13.49
C PHE A 99 43.67 -21.05 14.44
N PRO A 100 44.33 -22.12 13.95
CA PRO A 100 45.06 -23.01 14.84
C PRO A 100 46.26 -22.24 15.43
N HIS A 101 46.40 -22.29 16.75
CA HIS A 101 47.57 -21.80 17.46
C HIS A 101 48.54 -22.97 17.69
N ALA A 102 49.81 -22.70 17.37
CA ALA A 102 51.03 -23.50 17.57
C ALA A 102 51.24 -24.71 16.66
#